data_AF-A0A836HJJ1-F1
#
_entry.id   AF-A0A836HJJ1-F1
#
_cell.length_a   1.000
_cell.length_b   1.000
_cell.length_c   1.000
_cell.angle_alpha   90.00
_cell.angle_beta   90.00
_cell.angle_gamma   90.00
#
_symmetry.space_group_name_H-M   'P 1'
#
loop_
_entity.id
_entity.type
_entity.pdbx_description
1 polymer ?
#
loop_
_entity_poly.entity_id
_entity_poly.type
_entity_poly.pdbx_seq_one_letter_code
_entity_poly.pdbx_strand_id
1 'polypeptide(L)'
;MSFKQLAAFGTVGAFSVVGVVGGTRWRRIELRRAELNEEYTKLMTEMRTFNEERLTRDERLAAKEAEVKATAETVDILWNDRLERYAQVNKDLHAYLTALPEAIGALKGLSNHYRYMSEEMPKFMGFDIACSKMHNLALMLEHGKAVGIERVAATVREMFAAEPLVHTVCTSIIEAPAPPRPSSIAAASATFTFCMEEVDRAVGAVAMRYAAALEEPPAATPGILSDSVRKLVRMTRVDTLSREQRQLAERRKGLERMLRRAQRQLHTEEDIRAAVEYTKELDRRLAAVSPSKTGVLLSLSSSRNDFLTTVRSDSEVKKAVQQLDLWRDSATSFLVHRQAEDALRSYYLLLAETLTAVNELK
;
A
#
# COMPACT_ATOMS: atom_id res chain seq x y z
N MET A 1 92.40 17.44 164.96
CA MET A 1 93.60 16.84 164.35
C MET A 1 93.37 16.63 162.86
N SER A 2 94.35 17.03 162.05
CA SER A 2 94.61 16.78 160.61
C SER A 2 93.51 17.15 159.59
N PHE A 3 93.58 18.24 158.81
CA PHE A 3 94.50 18.64 157.72
C PHE A 3 94.46 17.81 156.42
N LYS A 4 94.10 18.53 155.34
CA LYS A 4 94.44 18.42 153.89
C LYS A 4 93.29 18.00 152.95
N GLN A 5 93.02 18.65 151.81
CA GLN A 5 93.63 19.80 151.11
C GLN A 5 92.81 20.18 149.85
N LEU A 6 92.77 21.49 149.57
CA LEU A 6 92.97 22.16 148.27
C LEU A 6 91.98 21.89 147.10
N ALA A 7 91.12 22.88 146.83
CA ALA A 7 91.39 23.87 145.77
C ALA A 7 90.20 24.85 145.74
N ALA A 8 90.44 26.06 146.22
CA ALA A 8 89.42 27.07 146.40
C ALA A 8 89.91 28.41 145.85
N PHE A 9 88.94 29.15 145.28
CA PHE A 9 88.92 30.59 145.06
C PHE A 9 89.87 31.18 144.00
N GLY A 10 89.33 31.34 142.79
CA GLY A 10 89.72 32.34 141.81
C GLY A 10 88.55 32.61 140.85
N THR A 11 88.12 33.88 140.75
CA THR A 11 87.21 34.44 139.72
C THR A 11 85.70 34.18 139.84
N VAL A 12 85.07 34.79 140.85
CA VAL A 12 83.68 35.27 140.77
C VAL A 12 83.74 36.74 140.35
N GLY A 13 83.21 37.05 139.16
CA GLY A 13 83.02 38.43 138.68
C GLY A 13 83.32 38.57 137.18
N ALA A 14 82.29 38.89 136.38
CA ALA A 14 82.31 39.39 134.99
C ALA A 14 81.63 38.55 133.88
N PHE A 15 80.52 37.84 134.14
CA PHE A 15 79.70 37.25 133.05
C PHE A 15 78.21 37.63 133.04
N SER A 16 77.79 38.68 133.75
CA SER A 16 76.38 39.10 133.84
C SER A 16 75.99 40.38 133.06
N VAL A 17 76.85 40.94 132.21
CA VAL A 17 76.53 42.20 131.47
C VAL A 17 76.72 42.13 129.94
N VAL A 18 77.22 41.03 129.37
CA VAL A 18 77.36 40.89 127.89
C VAL A 18 76.04 40.46 127.21
N GLY A 19 75.00 40.10 127.97
CA GLY A 19 73.73 39.57 127.43
C GLY A 19 72.75 40.58 126.81
N VAL A 20 72.88 41.89 127.05
CA VAL A 20 71.85 42.87 126.63
C VAL A 20 72.25 43.72 125.41
N VAL A 21 73.55 43.90 125.13
CA VAL A 21 74.02 44.67 123.97
C VAL A 21 74.22 43.79 122.72
N GLY A 22 74.42 42.48 122.89
CA GLY A 22 74.49 41.51 121.79
C GLY A 22 73.13 41.24 121.14
N GLY A 23 72.05 41.18 121.92
CA GLY A 23 70.70 40.85 121.43
C GLY A 23 70.11 41.86 120.45
N THR A 24 70.41 43.16 120.60
CA THR A 24 69.87 44.20 119.69
C THR A 24 70.61 44.27 118.35
N ARG A 25 71.93 44.03 118.34
CA ARG A 25 72.71 43.89 117.10
C ARG A 25 72.37 42.61 116.35
N TRP A 26 72.12 41.53 117.08
CA TRP A 26 71.73 40.25 116.48
C TRP A 26 70.33 40.30 115.88
N ARG A 27 69.38 40.91 116.59
CA ARG A 27 68.02 41.15 116.07
C ARG A 27 68.01 42.06 114.83
N ARG A 28 68.92 43.04 114.74
CA ARG A 28 69.08 43.89 113.55
C ARG A 28 69.64 43.11 112.34
N ILE A 29 70.59 42.21 112.58
CA ILE A 29 71.15 41.35 111.53
C ILE A 29 70.12 40.31 111.07
N GLU A 30 69.34 39.75 111.99
CA GLU A 30 68.22 38.84 111.68
C GLU A 30 67.13 39.54 110.87
N LEU A 31 66.71 40.75 111.27
CA LEU A 31 65.76 41.56 110.51
C LEU A 31 66.31 41.88 109.11
N ARG A 32 67.57 42.31 109.01
CA ARG A 32 68.15 42.60 107.69
C ARG A 32 68.31 41.37 106.82
N ARG A 33 68.57 40.20 107.41
CA ARG A 33 68.61 38.91 106.71
C ARG A 33 67.22 38.47 106.27
N ALA A 34 66.19 38.73 107.07
CA ALA A 34 64.79 38.50 106.71
C ALA A 34 64.36 39.43 105.56
N GLU A 35 64.68 40.73 105.63
CA GLU A 35 64.44 41.70 104.56
C GLU A 35 65.16 41.32 103.26
N LEU A 36 66.43 40.91 103.33
CA LEU A 36 67.17 40.48 102.13
C LEU A 36 66.61 39.18 101.53
N ASN A 37 66.16 38.25 102.37
CA ASN A 37 65.50 37.04 101.90
C ASN A 37 64.12 37.37 101.28
N GLU A 38 63.40 38.33 101.82
CA GLU A 38 62.13 38.82 101.26
C GLU A 38 62.36 39.52 99.91
N GLU A 39 63.37 40.39 99.80
CA GLU A 39 63.79 41.02 98.55
C GLU A 39 64.23 39.97 97.51
N TYR A 40 65.01 38.96 97.92
CA TYR A 40 65.47 37.89 97.04
C TYR A 40 64.31 36.99 96.56
N THR A 41 63.40 36.62 97.46
CA THR A 41 62.22 35.83 97.08
C THR A 41 61.31 36.61 96.15
N LYS A 42 61.10 37.90 96.41
CA LYS A 42 60.34 38.80 95.52
C LYS A 42 60.97 38.89 94.13
N LEU A 43 62.29 39.11 94.05
CA LEU A 43 63.01 39.15 92.78
C LEU A 43 62.92 37.82 92.02
N MET A 44 63.06 36.69 92.72
CA MET A 44 62.91 35.37 92.10
C MET A 44 61.48 35.12 91.60
N THR A 45 60.46 35.60 92.31
CA THR A 45 59.08 35.52 91.84
C THR A 45 58.84 36.43 90.63
N GLU A 46 59.35 37.66 90.62
CA GLU A 46 59.23 38.59 89.50
C GLU A 46 59.96 38.07 88.25
N MET A 47 61.15 37.48 88.43
CA MET A 47 61.90 36.85 87.34
C MET A 47 61.18 35.61 86.81
N ARG A 48 60.54 34.83 87.68
CA ARG A 48 59.71 33.69 87.28
C ARG A 48 58.48 34.14 86.50
N THR A 49 57.73 35.13 86.98
CA THR A 49 56.56 35.66 86.28
C THR A 49 56.95 36.28 84.94
N PHE A 50 58.07 37.00 84.88
CA PHE A 50 58.59 37.55 83.62
C PHE A 50 58.96 36.45 82.61
N ASN A 51 59.60 35.37 83.06
CA ASN A 51 59.94 34.25 82.19
C ASN A 51 58.68 33.48 81.73
N GLU A 52 57.69 33.29 82.60
CA GLU A 52 56.40 32.69 82.25
C GLU A 52 55.63 33.58 81.25
N GLU A 53 55.63 34.90 81.43
CA GLU A 53 55.04 35.85 80.47
C GLU A 53 55.77 35.86 79.13
N ARG A 54 57.11 35.75 79.13
CA ARG A 54 57.89 35.65 77.89
C ARG A 54 57.57 34.36 77.15
N LEU A 55 57.53 33.23 77.85
CA LEU A 55 57.24 31.93 77.27
C LEU A 55 55.83 31.87 76.69
N THR A 56 54.83 32.39 77.41
CA THR A 56 53.45 32.48 76.90
C THR A 56 53.31 33.44 75.72
N ARG A 57 54.12 34.51 75.67
CA ARG A 57 54.17 35.40 74.51
C ARG A 57 54.78 34.71 73.29
N ASP A 58 55.87 33.97 73.46
CA ASP A 58 56.54 33.24 72.39
C ASP A 58 55.64 32.12 71.84
N GLU A 59 54.95 31.38 72.72
CA GLU A 59 53.93 30.39 72.33
C GLU A 59 52.78 31.00 71.53
N ARG A 60 52.28 32.18 71.94
CA ARG A 60 51.24 32.91 71.21
C ARG A 60 51.72 33.40 69.85
N LEU A 61 52.99 33.81 69.73
CA LEU A 61 53.58 34.23 68.46
C LEU A 61 53.72 33.02 67.52
N ALA A 62 54.23 31.90 68.01
CA ALA A 62 54.33 30.67 67.23
C ALA A 62 52.96 30.16 66.77
N ALA A 63 51.95 30.22 67.64
CA ALA A 63 50.58 29.85 67.27
C ALA A 63 50.00 30.77 66.18
N LYS A 64 50.24 32.09 66.27
CA LYS A 64 49.82 33.05 65.25
C LYS A 64 50.55 32.85 63.93
N GLU A 65 51.85 32.55 63.95
CA GLU A 65 52.61 32.25 62.74
C GLU A 65 52.09 30.99 62.04
N ALA A 66 51.74 29.96 62.82
CA ALA A 66 51.13 28.74 62.28
C ALA A 66 49.74 29.01 61.68
N GLU A 67 48.91 29.83 62.34
CA GLU A 67 47.59 30.24 61.84
C GLU A 67 47.72 31.07 60.55
N VAL A 68 48.60 32.06 60.51
CA VAL A 68 48.87 32.87 59.32
C VAL A 68 49.35 31.99 58.16
N LYS A 69 50.24 31.05 58.42
CA LYS A 69 50.70 30.10 57.39
C LYS A 69 49.56 29.23 56.85
N ALA A 70 48.74 28.66 57.73
CA ALA A 70 47.58 27.84 57.32
C ALA A 70 46.55 28.65 56.53
N THR A 71 46.31 29.91 56.91
CA THR A 71 45.40 30.80 56.16
C THR A 71 45.97 31.17 54.78
N ALA A 72 47.27 31.45 54.68
CA ALA A 72 47.93 31.71 53.41
C ALA A 72 47.86 30.49 52.47
N GLU A 73 48.17 29.29 52.98
CA GLU A 73 48.04 28.04 52.22
C GLU A 73 46.60 27.79 51.76
N THR A 74 45.60 28.08 52.61
CA THR A 74 44.19 27.94 52.26
C THR A 74 43.79 28.92 51.15
N VAL A 75 44.25 30.18 51.22
CA VAL A 75 43.98 31.19 50.19
C VAL A 75 44.61 30.78 48.86
N ASP A 76 45.85 30.29 48.88
CA ASP A 76 46.55 29.83 47.68
C ASP A 76 45.83 28.63 47.03
N ILE A 77 45.36 27.67 47.83
CA ILE A 77 44.59 26.52 47.34
C ILE A 77 43.29 26.99 46.69
N LEU A 78 42.53 27.87 47.37
CA LEU A 78 41.26 28.38 46.85
C LEU A 78 41.46 29.21 45.57
N TRP A 79 42.55 29.97 45.49
CA TRP A 79 42.86 30.76 44.31
C TRP A 79 43.23 29.88 43.12
N ASN A 80 44.08 28.87 43.33
CA ASN A 80 44.45 27.91 42.30
C ASN A 80 43.25 27.11 41.78
N ASP A 81 42.40 26.60 42.66
CA ASP A 81 41.16 25.91 42.28
C ASP A 81 40.20 26.82 41.48
N ARG A 82 40.10 28.10 41.87
CA ARG A 82 39.29 29.07 41.10
C ARG A 82 39.87 29.35 39.72
N LEU A 83 41.19 29.50 39.60
CA LEU A 83 41.87 29.70 38.32
C LEU A 83 41.72 28.48 37.40
N GLU A 84 41.83 27.27 37.95
CA GLU A 84 41.63 26.03 37.20
C GLU A 84 40.19 25.92 36.67
N ARG A 85 39.19 26.24 37.50
CA ARG A 85 37.80 26.29 37.06
C ARG A 85 37.56 27.29 35.93
N TYR A 86 38.16 28.49 35.99
CA TYR A 86 38.07 29.44 34.87
C TYR A 86 38.77 28.94 33.61
N ALA A 87 39.93 28.30 33.75
CA ALA A 87 40.63 27.69 32.63
C ALA A 87 39.78 26.58 31.97
N GLN A 88 39.10 25.76 32.76
CA GLN A 88 38.21 24.71 32.26
C GLN A 88 36.98 25.30 31.54
N VAL A 89 36.32 26.31 32.13
CA VAL A 89 35.19 27.00 31.49
C VAL A 89 35.60 27.61 30.15
N ASN A 90 36.79 28.18 30.05
CA ASN A 90 37.30 28.72 28.78
C ASN A 90 37.54 27.62 27.75
N LYS A 91 38.07 26.45 28.15
CA LYS A 91 38.23 25.30 27.24
C LYS A 91 36.88 24.81 26.73
N ASP A 92 35.89 24.68 27.61
CA ASP A 92 34.55 24.23 27.25
C ASP A 92 33.88 25.24 26.30
N LEU A 93 33.99 26.55 26.59
CA LEU A 93 33.49 27.61 25.73
C LEU A 93 34.13 27.56 24.33
N HIS A 94 35.45 27.38 24.26
CA HIS A 94 36.13 27.23 22.97
C HIS A 94 35.65 25.98 22.22
N ALA A 95 35.46 24.85 22.90
CA ALA A 95 34.92 23.63 22.29
C ALA A 95 33.53 23.88 21.69
N TYR A 96 32.63 24.57 22.42
CA TYR A 96 31.32 24.95 21.90
C TYR A 96 31.43 25.87 20.68
N LEU A 97 32.28 26.89 20.74
CA LEU A 97 32.48 27.81 19.61
C LEU A 97 33.04 27.10 18.37
N THR A 98 33.86 26.06 18.55
CA THR A 98 34.38 25.25 17.43
C THR A 98 33.34 24.31 16.83
N ALA A 99 32.42 23.78 17.63
CA ALA A 99 31.37 22.86 17.16
C ALA A 99 30.20 23.59 16.48
N LEU A 100 29.99 24.86 16.81
CA LEU A 100 28.84 25.65 16.36
C LEU A 100 28.77 25.81 14.83
N PRO A 101 29.87 26.08 14.08
CA PRO A 101 29.85 26.12 12.62
C PRO A 101 29.47 24.79 11.97
N GLU A 102 29.92 23.66 12.53
CA GLU A 102 29.58 22.32 12.03
C GLU A 102 28.08 22.04 12.22
N ALA A 103 27.54 22.36 13.41
CA ALA A 103 26.11 22.24 13.69
C ALA A 103 25.25 23.13 12.76
N ILE A 104 25.66 24.38 12.51
CA ILE A 104 25.01 25.27 11.55
C ILE A 104 25.10 24.68 10.12
N GLY A 105 26.25 24.13 9.75
CA GLY A 105 26.46 23.46 8.46
C GLY A 105 25.50 22.29 8.27
N ALA A 106 25.36 21.43 9.29
CA ALA A 106 24.44 20.30 9.30
C ALA A 106 22.97 20.76 9.18
N LEU A 107 22.57 21.79 9.92
CA LEU A 107 21.23 22.39 9.82
C LEU A 107 20.94 22.96 8.42
N LYS A 108 21.91 23.62 7.79
CA LYS A 108 21.79 24.10 6.42
C LYS A 108 21.65 22.95 5.42
N GLY A 109 22.42 21.87 5.60
CA GLY A 109 22.30 20.66 4.80
C GLY A 109 20.92 20.02 4.91
N LEU A 110 20.41 19.89 6.14
CA LEU A 110 19.08 19.36 6.42
C LEU A 110 17.98 20.24 5.80
N SER A 111 18.07 21.56 5.95
CA SER A 111 17.11 22.50 5.36
C SER A 111 17.11 22.42 3.84
N ASN A 112 18.27 22.28 3.21
CA ASN A 112 18.35 22.10 1.75
C ASN A 112 17.76 20.76 1.30
N HIS A 113 17.96 19.70 2.08
CA HIS A 113 17.37 18.40 1.81
C HIS A 113 15.84 18.45 1.89
N TYR A 114 15.27 19.05 2.94
CA TYR A 114 13.83 19.21 3.04
C TYR A 114 13.25 20.11 1.95
N ARG A 115 13.96 21.18 1.57
CA ARG A 115 13.58 22.03 0.45
C ARG A 115 13.54 21.23 -0.86
N TYR A 116 14.58 20.45 -1.15
CA TYR A 116 14.62 19.56 -2.30
C TYR A 116 13.46 18.55 -2.29
N MET A 117 13.21 17.89 -1.15
CA MET A 117 12.09 16.98 -0.98
C MET A 117 10.76 17.67 -1.27
N SER A 118 10.55 18.89 -0.78
CA SER A 118 9.31 19.64 -1.02
C SER A 118 9.13 20.10 -2.47
N GLU A 119 10.22 20.45 -3.16
CA GLU A 119 10.19 20.96 -4.55
C GLU A 119 10.12 19.81 -5.58
N GLU A 120 10.80 18.70 -5.33
CA GLU A 120 10.95 17.61 -6.29
C GLU A 120 10.04 16.40 -6.03
N MET A 121 9.73 16.01 -4.78
CA MET A 121 8.86 14.85 -4.52
C MET A 121 7.47 14.93 -5.17
N PRO A 122 6.79 16.09 -5.23
CA PRO A 122 5.50 16.19 -5.91
C PRO A 122 5.57 15.78 -7.39
N LYS A 123 6.73 15.97 -8.05
CA LYS A 123 6.96 15.53 -9.43
C LYS A 123 7.07 14.00 -9.55
N PHE A 124 7.50 13.33 -8.48
CA PHE A 124 7.60 11.86 -8.42
C PHE A 124 6.33 11.18 -7.88
N MET A 125 5.53 11.85 -7.03
CA MET A 125 4.25 11.30 -6.55
C MET A 125 3.27 11.02 -7.70
N GLY A 126 3.19 11.93 -8.69
CA GLY A 126 2.38 11.72 -9.88
C GLY A 126 2.83 10.51 -10.72
N PHE A 127 4.15 10.28 -10.78
CA PHE A 127 4.75 9.15 -11.49
C PHE A 127 4.48 7.82 -10.78
N ASP A 128 4.63 7.77 -9.45
CA ASP A 128 4.37 6.55 -8.67
C ASP A 128 2.88 6.15 -8.70
N ILE A 129 1.97 7.12 -8.58
CA ILE A 129 0.53 6.89 -8.72
C ILE A 129 0.18 6.42 -10.15
N ALA A 130 0.78 7.01 -11.18
CA ALA A 130 0.54 6.60 -12.57
C ALA A 130 1.08 5.19 -12.87
N CYS A 131 2.29 4.88 -12.40
CA CYS A 131 2.89 3.56 -12.51
C CYS A 131 2.08 2.49 -11.77
N SER A 132 1.60 2.79 -10.56
CA SER A 132 0.74 1.90 -9.78
C SER A 132 -0.60 1.66 -10.48
N LYS A 133 -1.25 2.71 -11.00
CA LYS A 133 -2.51 2.58 -11.77
C LYS A 133 -2.32 1.77 -13.05
N MET A 134 -1.22 2.00 -13.78
CA MET A 134 -0.88 1.22 -14.98
C MET A 134 -0.65 -0.26 -14.64
N HIS A 135 0.12 -0.55 -13.60
CA HIS A 135 0.38 -1.93 -13.15
C HIS A 135 -0.91 -2.63 -12.73
N ASN A 136 -1.74 -1.96 -11.92
CA ASN A 136 -3.02 -2.51 -11.49
C ASN A 136 -3.98 -2.72 -12.67
N LEU A 137 -4.00 -1.82 -13.67
CA LEU A 137 -4.78 -2.03 -14.89
C LEU A 137 -4.30 -3.28 -15.64
N ALA A 138 -2.99 -3.49 -15.77
CA ALA A 138 -2.43 -4.69 -16.42
C ALA A 138 -2.89 -5.97 -15.72
N LEU A 139 -2.75 -6.03 -14.38
CA LEU A 139 -3.18 -7.16 -13.57
C LEU A 139 -4.68 -7.43 -13.72
N MET A 140 -5.49 -6.38 -13.71
CA MET A 140 -6.94 -6.46 -13.86
C MET A 140 -7.32 -6.99 -15.26
N LEU A 141 -6.63 -6.55 -16.32
CA LEU A 141 -6.86 -7.06 -17.68
C LEU A 141 -6.43 -8.52 -17.82
N GLU A 142 -5.32 -8.94 -17.23
CA GLU A 142 -4.90 -10.34 -17.22
C GLU A 142 -5.87 -11.24 -16.46
N HIS A 143 -6.31 -10.79 -15.28
CA HIS A 143 -7.34 -11.49 -14.51
C HIS A 143 -8.67 -11.55 -15.28
N GLY A 144 -9.02 -10.47 -15.98
CA GLY A 144 -10.19 -10.39 -16.85
C GLY A 144 -10.16 -11.37 -18.01
N LYS A 145 -8.99 -11.70 -18.57
CA LYS A 145 -8.86 -12.76 -19.59
C LYS A 145 -9.20 -14.14 -19.03
N ALA A 146 -8.85 -14.41 -17.78
CA ALA A 146 -9.04 -15.72 -17.15
C ALA A 146 -10.48 -15.92 -16.64
N VAL A 147 -11.07 -14.89 -16.02
CA VAL A 147 -12.36 -15.00 -15.30
C VAL A 147 -13.50 -14.22 -15.96
N GLY A 148 -13.18 -13.39 -16.96
CA GLY A 148 -14.13 -12.55 -17.69
C GLY A 148 -14.05 -11.07 -17.28
N ILE A 149 -14.04 -10.18 -18.27
CA ILE A 149 -13.90 -8.73 -18.07
C ILE A 149 -15.03 -8.10 -17.23
N GLU A 150 -16.22 -8.73 -17.21
CA GLU A 150 -17.39 -8.29 -16.41
C GLU A 150 -17.08 -8.22 -14.91
N ARG A 151 -16.28 -9.16 -14.39
CA ARG A 151 -15.94 -9.21 -12.96
C ARG A 151 -14.96 -8.12 -12.54
N VAL A 152 -14.24 -7.58 -13.52
CA VAL A 152 -13.15 -6.63 -13.35
C VAL A 152 -13.61 -5.20 -13.67
N ALA A 153 -14.65 -5.06 -14.50
CA ALA A 153 -15.15 -3.79 -15.00
C ALA A 153 -15.52 -2.78 -13.90
N ALA A 154 -16.16 -3.23 -12.81
CA ALA A 154 -16.52 -2.33 -11.71
C ALA A 154 -15.29 -1.72 -11.03
N THR A 155 -14.28 -2.55 -10.73
CA THR A 155 -13.04 -2.11 -10.09
C THR A 155 -12.19 -1.24 -11.00
N VAL A 156 -12.11 -1.56 -12.30
CA VAL A 156 -11.40 -0.72 -13.28
C VAL A 156 -12.08 0.65 -13.41
N ARG A 157 -13.41 0.69 -13.41
CA ARG A 157 -14.18 1.94 -13.43
C ARG A 157 -13.91 2.82 -12.22
N GLU A 158 -13.77 2.24 -11.03
CA GLU A 158 -13.45 2.98 -9.80
C GLU A 158 -12.00 3.50 -9.82
N MET A 159 -11.05 2.67 -10.26
CA MET A 159 -9.63 3.02 -10.33
C MET A 159 -9.35 4.19 -11.30
N PHE A 160 -10.14 4.26 -12.38
CA PHE A 160 -10.04 5.28 -13.42
C PHE A 160 -11.30 6.16 -13.50
N ALA A 161 -11.84 6.57 -12.35
CA ALA A 161 -13.06 7.39 -12.28
C ALA A 161 -12.97 8.73 -13.04
N ALA A 162 -11.77 9.28 -13.19
CA ALA A 162 -11.53 10.52 -13.94
C ALA A 162 -11.48 10.32 -15.47
N GLU A 163 -11.41 9.08 -15.96
CA GLU A 163 -11.20 8.77 -17.38
C GLU A 163 -12.52 8.40 -18.06
N PRO A 164 -13.08 9.30 -18.91
CA PRO A 164 -14.41 9.13 -19.47
C PRO A 164 -14.52 7.92 -20.42
N LEU A 165 -13.44 7.60 -21.15
CA LEU A 165 -13.39 6.44 -22.04
C LEU A 165 -13.48 5.13 -21.25
N VAL A 166 -12.64 4.97 -20.22
CA VAL A 166 -12.65 3.79 -19.34
C VAL A 166 -14.02 3.66 -18.66
N HIS A 167 -14.57 4.77 -18.20
CA HIS A 167 -15.88 4.80 -17.55
C HIS A 167 -17.01 4.32 -18.48
N THR A 168 -17.03 4.79 -19.73
CA THR A 168 -18.04 4.41 -20.73
C THR A 168 -17.93 2.93 -21.08
N VAL A 169 -16.71 2.44 -21.30
CA VAL A 169 -16.43 1.05 -21.66
C VAL A 169 -16.84 0.10 -20.53
N CYS A 170 -16.44 0.39 -19.30
CA CYS A 170 -16.81 -0.44 -18.15
C CYS A 170 -18.31 -0.40 -17.86
N THR A 171 -18.97 0.73 -18.07
CA THR A 171 -20.43 0.83 -17.90
C THR A 171 -21.18 0.01 -18.94
N SER A 172 -20.71 0.02 -20.19
CA SER A 172 -21.27 -0.80 -21.28
C SER A 172 -21.16 -2.31 -20.99
N ILE A 173 -20.10 -2.74 -20.31
CA ILE A 173 -19.94 -4.13 -19.84
C ILE A 173 -20.94 -4.45 -18.71
N ILE A 174 -21.07 -3.55 -17.72
CA ILE A 174 -21.91 -3.78 -16.53
C ILE A 174 -23.41 -3.79 -16.88
N GLU A 175 -23.83 -2.97 -17.85
CA GLU A 175 -25.22 -2.86 -18.29
C GLU A 175 -25.61 -3.92 -19.33
N ALA A 176 -24.64 -4.67 -19.87
CA ALA A 176 -24.93 -5.72 -20.83
C ALA A 176 -25.83 -6.80 -20.18
N PRO A 177 -26.91 -7.22 -20.85
CA PRO A 177 -27.80 -8.25 -20.32
C PRO A 177 -27.03 -9.56 -20.10
N ALA A 178 -27.56 -10.41 -19.21
CA ALA A 178 -26.90 -11.62 -18.70
C ALA A 178 -27.27 -12.95 -19.39
N PRO A 179 -27.60 -13.06 -20.71
CA PRO A 179 -27.69 -14.38 -21.29
C PRO A 179 -26.28 -15.00 -21.33
N PRO A 180 -26.17 -16.33 -21.30
CA PRO A 180 -24.90 -17.01 -21.52
C PRO A 180 -24.34 -16.57 -22.88
N ARG A 181 -23.25 -15.80 -22.84
CA ARG A 181 -22.51 -15.36 -24.03
C ARG A 181 -21.55 -16.47 -24.50
N PRO A 182 -21.31 -16.59 -25.81
CA PRO A 182 -20.27 -17.48 -26.29
C PRO A 182 -18.91 -17.05 -25.73
N SER A 183 -18.13 -18.00 -25.22
CA SER A 183 -16.79 -17.72 -24.67
C SER A 183 -15.72 -17.51 -25.76
N SER A 184 -16.02 -17.86 -27.01
CA SER A 184 -15.11 -17.76 -28.15
C SER A 184 -15.85 -17.59 -29.47
N ILE A 185 -15.12 -17.14 -30.50
CA ILE A 185 -15.61 -17.08 -31.88
C ILE A 185 -16.10 -18.46 -32.35
N ALA A 186 -15.37 -19.52 -32.00
CA ALA A 186 -15.76 -20.89 -32.34
C ALA A 186 -17.09 -21.30 -31.68
N ALA A 187 -17.31 -20.91 -30.43
CA ALA A 187 -18.59 -21.15 -29.74
C ALA A 187 -19.74 -20.36 -30.39
N ALA A 188 -19.50 -19.10 -30.76
CA ALA A 188 -20.48 -18.27 -31.47
C ALA A 188 -20.84 -18.86 -32.85
N SER A 189 -19.83 -19.32 -33.59
CA SER A 189 -19.91 -19.96 -34.91
C SER A 189 -20.67 -21.29 -34.88
N ALA A 190 -20.37 -22.15 -33.92
CA ALA A 190 -21.07 -23.42 -33.75
C ALA A 190 -22.56 -23.20 -33.43
N THR A 191 -22.85 -22.26 -32.53
CA THR A 191 -24.23 -21.92 -32.15
C THR A 191 -24.99 -21.26 -33.30
N PHE A 192 -24.34 -20.41 -34.09
CA PHE A 192 -24.91 -19.82 -35.30
C PHE A 192 -25.30 -20.88 -36.33
N THR A 193 -24.37 -21.79 -36.61
CA THR A 193 -24.58 -22.88 -37.57
C THR A 193 -25.76 -23.75 -37.15
N PHE A 194 -25.85 -24.08 -35.85
CA PHE A 194 -26.99 -24.79 -35.28
C PHE A 194 -28.32 -24.04 -35.49
N CYS A 195 -28.39 -22.75 -35.11
CA CYS A 195 -29.63 -21.97 -35.27
C CYS A 195 -30.07 -21.87 -36.73
N MET A 196 -29.13 -21.63 -37.65
CA MET A 196 -29.42 -21.58 -39.08
C MET A 196 -29.87 -22.94 -39.66
N GLU A 197 -29.35 -24.05 -39.14
CA GLU A 197 -29.81 -25.39 -39.51
C GLU A 197 -31.22 -25.70 -39.01
N GLU A 198 -31.57 -25.26 -37.81
CA GLU A 198 -32.94 -25.39 -37.28
C GLU A 198 -33.93 -24.57 -38.11
N VAL A 199 -33.56 -23.34 -38.47
CA VAL A 199 -34.38 -22.49 -39.37
C VAL A 199 -34.55 -23.15 -40.73
N ASP A 200 -33.47 -23.62 -41.36
CA ASP A 200 -33.53 -24.33 -42.65
C ASP A 200 -34.40 -25.59 -42.57
N ARG A 201 -34.33 -26.34 -41.47
CA ARG A 201 -35.11 -27.56 -41.26
C ARG A 201 -36.59 -27.25 -41.10
N ALA A 202 -36.93 -26.24 -40.31
CA ALA A 202 -38.30 -25.80 -40.10
C ALA A 202 -38.92 -25.27 -41.41
N VAL A 203 -38.22 -24.38 -42.12
CA VAL A 203 -38.67 -23.85 -43.42
C VAL A 203 -38.76 -24.97 -44.46
N GLY A 204 -37.80 -25.88 -44.51
CA GLY A 204 -37.81 -27.04 -45.40
C GLY A 204 -38.99 -27.98 -45.15
N ALA A 205 -39.34 -28.21 -43.87
CA ALA A 205 -40.52 -28.99 -43.51
C ALA A 205 -41.82 -28.33 -43.97
N VAL A 206 -41.95 -27.01 -43.79
CA VAL A 206 -43.10 -26.24 -44.29
C VAL A 206 -43.16 -26.26 -45.81
N ALA A 207 -42.03 -26.08 -46.51
CA ALA A 207 -41.96 -26.14 -47.96
C ALA A 207 -42.39 -27.50 -48.52
N MET A 208 -41.97 -28.59 -47.89
CA MET A 208 -42.39 -29.94 -48.28
C MET A 208 -43.89 -30.16 -48.03
N ARG A 209 -44.44 -29.69 -46.90
CA ARG A 209 -45.88 -29.77 -46.61
C ARG A 209 -46.71 -28.93 -47.58
N TYR A 210 -46.24 -27.72 -47.90
CA TYR A 210 -46.91 -26.82 -48.84
C TYR A 210 -46.88 -27.38 -50.27
N ALA A 211 -45.74 -27.93 -50.72
CA ALA A 211 -45.63 -28.60 -52.01
C ALA A 211 -46.52 -29.85 -52.09
N ALA A 212 -46.59 -30.65 -51.01
CA ALA A 212 -47.48 -31.80 -50.95
C ALA A 212 -48.97 -31.39 -51.01
N ALA A 213 -49.35 -30.29 -50.35
CA ALA A 213 -50.70 -29.74 -50.41
C ALA A 213 -51.07 -29.17 -51.79
N LEU A 214 -50.09 -28.66 -52.55
CA LEU A 214 -50.28 -28.22 -53.94
C LEU A 214 -50.34 -29.39 -54.93
N GLU A 215 -49.73 -30.54 -54.62
CA GLU A 215 -49.80 -31.76 -55.42
C GLU A 215 -51.08 -32.58 -55.19
N GLU A 216 -51.88 -32.28 -54.16
CA GLU A 216 -53.19 -32.91 -53.98
C GLU A 216 -54.19 -32.39 -55.03
N PRO A 217 -54.68 -33.23 -55.97
CA PRO A 217 -55.70 -32.80 -56.92
C PRO A 217 -57.03 -32.55 -56.19
N PRO A 218 -57.85 -31.59 -56.65
CA PRO A 218 -59.17 -31.33 -56.05
C PRO A 218 -59.99 -32.63 -56.07
N ALA A 219 -60.70 -32.89 -54.97
CA ALA A 219 -61.44 -34.12 -54.73
C ALA A 219 -62.23 -34.57 -55.97
N ALA A 220 -61.80 -35.66 -56.60
CA ALA A 220 -62.45 -36.22 -57.77
C ALA A 220 -63.57 -37.19 -57.35
N THR A 221 -64.78 -36.90 -57.84
CA THR A 221 -65.92 -37.82 -57.99
C THR A 221 -65.49 -39.21 -58.47
N PRO A 222 -66.12 -40.29 -57.99
CA PRO A 222 -65.59 -41.64 -58.10
C PRO A 222 -65.80 -42.20 -59.52
N GLY A 223 -64.69 -42.51 -60.19
CA GLY A 223 -64.67 -43.23 -61.47
C GLY A 223 -63.70 -44.42 -61.40
N ILE A 224 -64.21 -45.60 -61.76
CA ILE A 224 -63.60 -46.94 -61.59
C ILE A 224 -62.29 -47.14 -62.39
N LEU A 225 -61.97 -46.26 -63.35
CA LEU A 225 -60.72 -46.30 -64.11
C LEU A 225 -59.55 -45.55 -63.44
N SER A 226 -59.82 -44.72 -62.42
CA SER A 226 -58.77 -43.91 -61.80
C SER A 226 -57.91 -44.68 -60.79
N ASP A 227 -58.45 -45.73 -60.14
CA ASP A 227 -57.71 -46.48 -59.11
C ASP A 227 -56.61 -47.35 -59.69
N SER A 228 -56.80 -47.91 -60.89
CA SER A 228 -55.79 -48.73 -61.57
C SER A 228 -54.58 -47.90 -62.02
N VAL A 229 -54.82 -46.70 -62.57
CA VAL A 229 -53.77 -45.76 -62.95
C VAL A 229 -53.10 -45.16 -61.71
N ARG A 230 -53.88 -44.86 -60.66
CA ARG A 230 -53.35 -44.35 -59.38
C ARG A 230 -52.51 -45.40 -58.64
N LYS A 231 -52.83 -46.69 -58.78
CA LYS A 231 -52.01 -47.80 -58.26
C LYS A 231 -50.73 -48.00 -59.07
N LEU A 232 -50.78 -47.83 -60.40
CA LEU A 232 -49.61 -47.89 -61.27
C LEU A 232 -48.66 -46.70 -61.06
N VAL A 233 -49.21 -45.49 -60.92
CA VAL A 233 -48.46 -44.26 -60.62
C VAL A 233 -47.89 -44.29 -59.20
N ARG A 234 -48.60 -44.86 -58.23
CA ARG A 234 -48.04 -45.08 -56.87
C ARG A 234 -46.96 -46.16 -56.85
N MET A 235 -47.05 -47.20 -57.67
CA MET A 235 -45.97 -48.20 -57.80
C MET A 235 -44.73 -47.64 -58.51
N THR A 236 -44.88 -46.70 -59.45
CA THR A 236 -43.72 -46.07 -60.13
C THR A 236 -43.11 -44.90 -59.37
N ARG A 237 -43.85 -44.21 -58.48
CA ARG A 237 -43.32 -43.10 -57.67
C ARG A 237 -42.56 -43.55 -56.41
N VAL A 238 -42.66 -44.80 -55.98
CA VAL A 238 -42.08 -45.23 -54.70
C VAL A 238 -40.64 -45.72 -54.79
N ASP A 239 -40.11 -46.21 -55.92
CA ASP A 239 -38.79 -46.89 -55.86
C ASP A 239 -38.00 -46.98 -57.18
N THR A 240 -37.76 -45.85 -57.87
CA THR A 240 -36.90 -45.81 -59.08
C THR A 240 -35.46 -45.37 -58.83
N LEU A 241 -34.99 -45.41 -57.58
CA LEU A 241 -33.56 -45.32 -57.30
C LEU A 241 -33.04 -46.70 -56.91
N SER A 242 -32.08 -47.23 -57.68
CA SER A 242 -31.30 -48.40 -57.28
C SER A 242 -30.67 -48.17 -55.90
N ARG A 243 -30.33 -49.23 -55.16
CA ARG A 243 -29.69 -49.13 -53.84
C ARG A 243 -28.46 -48.20 -53.88
N GLU A 244 -27.71 -48.26 -54.97
CA GLU A 244 -26.55 -47.40 -55.23
C GLU A 244 -26.95 -45.94 -55.47
N GLN A 245 -28.02 -45.67 -56.22
CA GLN A 245 -28.53 -44.32 -56.44
C GLN A 245 -29.08 -43.68 -55.16
N ARG A 246 -29.69 -44.45 -54.25
CA ARG A 246 -30.10 -43.96 -52.91
C ARG A 246 -28.88 -43.60 -52.06
N GLN A 247 -27.88 -44.48 -52.01
CA GLN A 247 -26.63 -44.18 -51.31
C GLN A 247 -25.91 -42.95 -51.89
N LEU A 248 -25.94 -42.77 -53.21
CA LEU A 248 -25.33 -41.63 -53.86
C LEU A 248 -26.12 -40.33 -53.59
N ALA A 249 -27.45 -40.39 -53.54
CA ALA A 249 -28.29 -39.28 -53.13
C ALA A 249 -28.09 -38.89 -51.65
N GLU A 250 -27.95 -39.88 -50.76
CA GLU A 250 -27.62 -39.65 -49.34
C GLU A 250 -26.24 -39.01 -49.18
N ARG A 251 -25.23 -39.50 -49.91
CA ARG A 251 -23.88 -38.91 -49.93
C ARG A 251 -23.89 -37.49 -50.47
N ARG A 252 -24.64 -37.20 -51.55
CA ARG A 252 -24.80 -35.84 -52.09
C ARG A 252 -25.46 -34.92 -51.07
N LYS A 253 -26.55 -35.35 -50.44
CA LYS A 253 -27.23 -34.60 -49.37
C LYS A 253 -26.35 -34.42 -48.12
N GLY A 254 -25.44 -35.37 -47.86
CA GLY A 254 -24.42 -35.26 -46.81
C GLY A 254 -23.36 -34.21 -47.16
N LEU A 255 -22.84 -34.24 -48.39
CA LEU A 255 -21.87 -33.27 -48.90
C LEU A 255 -22.45 -31.84 -48.94
N GLU A 256 -23.68 -31.67 -49.42
CA GLU A 256 -24.36 -30.36 -49.42
C GLU A 256 -24.50 -29.79 -48.00
N ARG A 257 -24.83 -30.64 -47.02
CA ARG A 257 -24.89 -30.24 -45.61
C ARG A 257 -23.51 -29.83 -45.08
N MET A 258 -22.46 -30.58 -45.39
CA MET A 258 -21.10 -30.22 -44.98
C MET A 258 -20.62 -28.93 -45.65
N LEU A 259 -20.91 -28.73 -46.93
CA LEU A 259 -20.57 -27.50 -47.66
C LEU A 259 -21.31 -26.29 -47.07
N ARG A 260 -22.60 -26.41 -46.77
CA ARG A 260 -23.37 -25.34 -46.11
C ARG A 260 -22.84 -25.02 -44.72
N ARG A 261 -22.45 -26.04 -43.95
CA ARG A 261 -21.78 -25.85 -42.65
C ARG A 261 -20.47 -25.10 -42.79
N ALA A 262 -19.62 -25.53 -43.72
CA ALA A 262 -18.35 -24.87 -43.99
C ALA A 262 -18.53 -23.41 -44.44
N GLN A 263 -19.55 -23.12 -45.25
CA GLN A 263 -19.89 -21.76 -45.68
C GLN A 263 -20.43 -20.86 -44.55
N ARG A 264 -20.96 -21.45 -43.47
CA ARG A 264 -21.53 -20.73 -42.32
C ARG A 264 -20.57 -20.63 -41.14
N GLN A 265 -19.38 -21.22 -41.26
CA GLN A 265 -18.36 -21.08 -40.24
C GLN A 265 -17.88 -19.63 -40.18
N LEU A 266 -18.09 -19.03 -39.02
CA LEU A 266 -17.58 -17.71 -38.67
C LEU A 266 -16.17 -17.90 -38.10
N HIS A 267 -15.20 -17.16 -38.63
CA HIS A 267 -13.78 -17.26 -38.24
C HIS A 267 -13.26 -16.00 -37.56
N THR A 268 -13.88 -14.86 -37.83
CA THR A 268 -13.48 -13.53 -37.33
C THR A 268 -14.62 -12.84 -36.58
N GLU A 269 -14.29 -11.75 -35.88
CA GLU A 269 -15.30 -10.91 -35.22
C GLU A 269 -16.15 -10.15 -36.26
N GLU A 270 -15.55 -9.75 -37.39
CA GLU A 270 -16.26 -9.19 -38.55
C GLU A 270 -17.29 -10.17 -39.10
N ASP A 271 -16.97 -11.47 -39.17
CA ASP A 271 -17.92 -12.48 -39.63
C ASP A 271 -19.12 -12.59 -38.68
N ILE A 272 -18.90 -12.50 -37.36
CA ILE A 272 -19.98 -12.48 -36.37
C ILE A 272 -20.84 -11.23 -36.55
N ARG A 273 -20.23 -10.07 -36.75
CA ARG A 273 -20.95 -8.81 -37.02
C ARG A 273 -21.79 -8.91 -38.30
N ALA A 274 -21.23 -9.44 -39.37
CA ALA A 274 -21.93 -9.67 -40.64
C ALA A 274 -23.07 -10.68 -40.48
N ALA A 275 -22.87 -11.75 -39.70
CA ALA A 275 -23.89 -12.74 -39.40
C ALA A 275 -25.04 -12.13 -38.57
N VAL A 276 -24.74 -11.29 -37.57
CA VAL A 276 -25.77 -10.53 -36.82
C VAL A 276 -26.59 -9.65 -37.76
N GLU A 277 -25.97 -8.90 -38.67
CA GLU A 277 -26.70 -8.10 -39.66
C GLU A 277 -27.51 -8.97 -40.64
N TYR A 278 -26.98 -10.11 -41.06
CA TYR A 278 -27.69 -11.08 -41.89
C TYR A 278 -28.96 -11.60 -41.19
N THR A 279 -28.89 -11.92 -39.89
CA THR A 279 -30.09 -12.36 -39.14
C THR A 279 -31.13 -11.26 -39.01
N LYS A 280 -30.73 -10.00 -38.78
CA LYS A 280 -31.66 -8.86 -38.79
C LYS A 280 -32.35 -8.68 -40.15
N GLU A 281 -31.61 -8.87 -41.24
CA GLU A 281 -32.16 -8.80 -42.59
C GLU A 281 -33.08 -9.99 -42.89
N LEU A 282 -32.77 -11.19 -42.40
CA LEU A 282 -33.63 -12.36 -42.46
C LEU A 282 -34.97 -12.08 -41.75
N ASP A 283 -34.93 -11.52 -40.54
CA ASP A 283 -36.13 -11.15 -39.79
C ASP A 283 -36.94 -10.09 -40.51
N ARG A 284 -36.30 -9.07 -41.09
CA ARG A 284 -37.00 -8.08 -41.93
C ARG A 284 -37.70 -8.73 -43.11
N ARG A 285 -37.08 -9.69 -43.79
CA ARG A 285 -37.71 -10.43 -44.91
C ARG A 285 -38.85 -11.33 -44.44
N LEU A 286 -38.71 -11.94 -43.26
CA LEU A 286 -39.74 -12.74 -42.63
C LEU A 286 -40.86 -11.90 -42.03
N ALA A 287 -40.62 -10.65 -41.65
CA ALA A 287 -41.62 -9.73 -41.08
C ALA A 287 -42.27 -8.82 -42.13
N ALA A 288 -41.62 -8.58 -43.27
CA ALA A 288 -42.12 -7.69 -44.32
C ALA A 288 -43.49 -8.15 -44.83
N VAL A 289 -44.54 -7.46 -44.38
CA VAL A 289 -45.85 -7.43 -45.03
C VAL A 289 -45.82 -6.25 -46.00
N SER A 290 -46.22 -6.47 -47.25
CA SER A 290 -46.45 -5.40 -48.22
C SER A 290 -47.96 -5.33 -48.54
N PRO A 291 -48.51 -4.14 -48.81
CA PRO A 291 -49.78 -3.71 -48.27
C PRO A 291 -50.96 -4.36 -48.94
N SER A 292 -51.97 -4.63 -48.13
CA SER A 292 -53.33 -4.81 -48.60
C SER A 292 -53.77 -3.49 -49.25
N LYS A 293 -53.83 -3.45 -50.57
CA LYS A 293 -54.98 -3.01 -51.40
C LYS A 293 -54.49 -2.46 -52.76
N THR A 294 -55.29 -2.82 -53.77
CA THR A 294 -55.35 -2.28 -55.14
C THR A 294 -54.16 -2.55 -56.07
N GLY A 295 -54.35 -3.53 -56.94
CA GLY A 295 -53.46 -3.81 -58.06
C GLY A 295 -53.80 -5.14 -58.72
N VAL A 296 -54.93 -5.19 -59.45
CA VAL A 296 -55.25 -6.30 -60.36
C VAL A 296 -54.19 -6.30 -61.45
N LEU A 297 -53.16 -7.14 -61.29
CA LEU A 297 -52.23 -7.68 -62.29
C LEU A 297 -50.97 -8.14 -61.53
N LEU A 298 -50.85 -9.45 -61.27
CA LEU A 298 -49.61 -10.25 -61.11
C LEU A 298 -49.91 -11.55 -60.34
N SER A 299 -50.48 -12.54 -61.04
CA SER A 299 -50.84 -13.88 -60.52
C SER A 299 -49.64 -14.76 -60.08
N LEU A 300 -48.41 -14.27 -60.23
CA LEU A 300 -47.17 -14.89 -59.73
C LEU A 300 -46.81 -14.44 -58.30
N SER A 301 -47.43 -13.36 -57.80
CA SER A 301 -47.14 -12.81 -56.47
C SER A 301 -47.98 -13.42 -55.35
N SER A 302 -49.17 -13.95 -55.66
CA SER A 302 -50.06 -14.56 -54.65
C SER A 302 -49.45 -15.83 -54.07
N SER A 303 -48.99 -16.79 -54.88
CA SER A 303 -48.48 -18.07 -54.36
C SER A 303 -47.22 -17.94 -53.50
N ARG A 304 -46.38 -16.94 -53.78
CA ARG A 304 -45.20 -16.61 -52.98
C ARG A 304 -45.59 -15.98 -51.64
N ASN A 305 -46.60 -15.11 -51.64
CA ASN A 305 -47.12 -14.52 -50.41
C ASN A 305 -47.84 -15.55 -49.54
N ASP A 306 -48.61 -16.46 -50.15
CA ASP A 306 -49.33 -17.54 -49.48
C ASP A 306 -48.36 -18.55 -48.83
N PHE A 307 -47.25 -18.86 -49.51
CA PHE A 307 -46.16 -19.65 -48.95
C PHE A 307 -45.50 -18.94 -47.75
N LEU A 308 -45.15 -17.66 -47.89
CA LEU A 308 -44.53 -16.89 -46.81
C LEU A 308 -45.45 -16.74 -45.60
N THR A 309 -46.76 -16.56 -45.79
CA THR A 309 -47.73 -16.54 -44.69
C THR A 309 -47.81 -17.89 -43.99
N THR A 310 -47.75 -18.99 -44.74
CA THR A 310 -47.74 -20.35 -44.17
C THR A 310 -46.47 -20.57 -43.33
N VAL A 311 -45.30 -20.20 -43.85
CA VAL A 311 -44.01 -20.26 -43.15
C VAL A 311 -44.04 -19.42 -41.87
N ARG A 312 -44.59 -18.20 -41.90
CA ARG A 312 -44.70 -17.32 -40.72
C ARG A 312 -45.65 -17.87 -39.66
N SER A 313 -46.71 -18.57 -40.08
CA SER A 313 -47.73 -19.08 -39.16
C SER A 313 -47.29 -20.36 -38.43
N ASP A 314 -46.34 -21.11 -39.01
CA ASP A 314 -45.86 -22.38 -38.47
C ASP A 314 -45.13 -22.20 -37.13
N SER A 315 -45.48 -23.04 -36.14
CA SER A 315 -44.95 -22.95 -34.78
C SER A 315 -43.48 -23.32 -34.67
N GLU A 316 -42.99 -24.24 -35.51
CA GLU A 316 -41.58 -24.66 -35.48
C GLU A 316 -40.68 -23.60 -36.11
N VAL A 317 -41.16 -22.94 -37.17
CA VAL A 317 -40.47 -21.76 -37.74
C VAL A 317 -40.37 -20.63 -36.72
N LYS A 318 -41.45 -20.33 -35.98
CA LYS A 318 -41.44 -19.31 -34.92
C LYS A 318 -40.42 -19.64 -33.82
N LYS A 319 -40.36 -20.89 -33.36
CA LYS A 319 -39.38 -21.33 -32.35
C LYS A 319 -37.94 -21.20 -32.87
N ALA A 320 -37.69 -21.59 -34.11
CA ALA A 320 -36.36 -21.50 -34.71
C ALA A 320 -35.91 -20.03 -34.89
N VAL A 321 -36.81 -19.13 -35.28
CA VAL A 321 -36.54 -17.69 -35.34
C VAL A 321 -36.26 -17.12 -33.95
N GLN A 322 -37.04 -17.51 -32.92
CA GLN A 322 -36.77 -17.09 -31.53
C GLN A 322 -35.40 -17.57 -31.03
N GLN A 323 -34.96 -18.77 -31.40
CA GLN A 323 -33.60 -19.26 -31.09
C GLN A 323 -32.53 -18.44 -31.79
N LEU A 324 -32.76 -18.05 -33.04
CA LEU A 324 -31.87 -17.17 -33.79
C LEU A 324 -31.79 -15.76 -33.19
N ASP A 325 -32.91 -15.23 -32.69
CA ASP A 325 -32.97 -13.96 -31.95
C ASP A 325 -32.14 -14.02 -30.67
N LEU A 326 -32.27 -15.09 -29.88
CA LEU A 326 -31.47 -15.31 -28.67
C LEU A 326 -29.97 -15.41 -28.99
N TRP A 327 -29.62 -16.09 -30.10
CA TRP A 327 -28.24 -16.14 -30.57
C TRP A 327 -27.76 -14.75 -30.97
N ARG A 328 -28.57 -13.95 -31.67
CA ARG A 328 -28.23 -12.59 -32.07
C ARG A 328 -27.94 -11.69 -30.86
N ASP A 329 -28.78 -11.74 -29.83
CA ASP A 329 -28.61 -10.93 -28.63
C ASP A 329 -27.34 -11.35 -27.86
N SER A 330 -27.11 -12.67 -27.76
CA SER A 330 -25.89 -13.24 -27.15
C SER A 330 -24.61 -12.89 -27.94
N ALA A 331 -24.65 -12.95 -29.27
CA ALA A 331 -23.55 -12.57 -30.15
C ALA A 331 -23.26 -11.06 -30.10
N THR A 332 -24.30 -10.24 -29.99
CA THR A 332 -24.15 -8.78 -29.83
C THR A 332 -23.49 -8.45 -28.49
N SER A 333 -23.91 -9.09 -27.40
CA SER A 333 -23.23 -8.96 -26.09
C SER A 333 -21.77 -9.40 -26.17
N PHE A 334 -21.47 -10.53 -26.84
CA PHE A 334 -20.09 -10.98 -27.05
C PHE A 334 -19.23 -9.92 -27.78
N LEU A 335 -19.75 -9.32 -28.85
CA LEU A 335 -19.03 -8.28 -29.60
C LEU A 335 -18.76 -7.03 -28.76
N VAL A 336 -19.74 -6.57 -27.96
CA VAL A 336 -19.57 -5.43 -27.05
C VAL A 336 -18.44 -5.71 -26.05
N HIS A 337 -18.40 -6.90 -25.49
CA HIS A 337 -17.36 -7.29 -24.53
C HIS A 337 -15.98 -7.39 -25.17
N ARG A 338 -15.88 -7.89 -26.40
CA ARG A 338 -14.62 -7.95 -27.15
C ARG A 338 -14.09 -6.56 -27.46
N GLN A 339 -14.96 -5.70 -27.98
CA GLN A 339 -14.62 -4.30 -28.25
C GLN A 339 -14.19 -3.56 -26.98
N ALA A 340 -14.86 -3.81 -25.87
CA ALA A 340 -14.51 -3.23 -24.57
C ALA A 340 -13.14 -3.71 -24.06
N GLU A 341 -12.86 -5.01 -24.18
CA GLU A 341 -11.56 -5.58 -23.81
C GLU A 341 -10.43 -5.00 -24.68
N ASP A 342 -10.64 -4.87 -25.98
CA ASP A 342 -9.66 -4.28 -26.88
C ASP A 342 -9.45 -2.79 -26.60
N ALA A 343 -10.51 -2.02 -26.34
CA ALA A 343 -10.40 -0.62 -25.96
C ALA A 343 -9.59 -0.43 -24.66
N LEU A 344 -9.83 -1.25 -23.64
CA LEU A 344 -9.07 -1.19 -22.39
C LEU A 344 -7.60 -1.62 -22.58
N ARG A 345 -7.34 -2.62 -23.43
CA ARG A 345 -5.97 -3.02 -23.78
C ARG A 345 -5.24 -1.93 -24.56
N SER A 346 -5.89 -1.28 -25.52
CA SER A 346 -5.33 -0.14 -26.25
C SER A 346 -5.05 1.04 -25.32
N TYR A 347 -5.94 1.32 -24.37
CA TYR A 347 -5.72 2.34 -23.35
C TYR A 347 -4.53 2.01 -22.44
N TYR A 348 -4.40 0.75 -22.01
CA TYR A 348 -3.23 0.29 -21.28
C TYR A 348 -1.93 0.48 -22.07
N LEU A 349 -1.89 0.10 -23.35
CA LEU A 349 -0.73 0.29 -24.21
C LEU A 349 -0.37 1.77 -24.37
N LEU A 350 -1.37 2.63 -24.59
CA LEU A 350 -1.18 4.07 -24.68
C LEU A 350 -0.61 4.65 -23.37
N LEU A 351 -1.14 4.25 -22.22
CA LEU A 351 -0.60 4.66 -20.92
C LEU A 351 0.85 4.21 -20.74
N ALA A 352 1.17 2.97 -21.11
CA ALA A 352 2.53 2.46 -21.04
C ALA A 352 3.49 3.26 -21.94
N GLU A 353 3.10 3.53 -23.18
CA GLU A 353 3.88 4.33 -24.13
C GLU A 353 4.10 5.77 -23.63
N THR A 354 3.06 6.41 -23.08
CA THR A 354 3.19 7.78 -22.53
C THR A 354 4.14 7.83 -21.33
N LEU A 355 4.11 6.82 -20.45
CA LEU A 355 5.02 6.75 -19.31
C LEU A 355 6.47 6.48 -19.73
N THR A 356 6.69 5.70 -20.79
CA THR A 356 8.04 5.46 -21.34
C THR A 356 8.58 6.66 -22.12
N ALA A 357 7.75 7.33 -22.92
CA ALA A 357 8.16 8.48 -23.74
C ALA A 357 8.50 9.72 -22.90
N VAL A 358 7.85 9.91 -21.75
CA VAL A 358 8.18 10.99 -20.79
C VAL A 358 9.58 10.80 -20.18
N ASN A 359 10.11 9.56 -20.16
CA ASN A 359 11.46 9.28 -19.67
C ASN A 359 12.57 9.46 -20.73
N GLU A 360 12.23 9.55 -22.03
CA GLU A 360 13.21 9.76 -23.11
C GLU A 360 13.42 11.26 -23.46
N LEU A 361 12.51 12.13 -23.00
CA LEU A 361 12.56 13.59 -23.22
C LEU A 361 13.27 14.38 -22.11
N LYS A 362 13.93 13.69 -21.17
CA LYS A 362 14.84 14.27 -20.17
C LYS A 362 16.25 13.73 -20.38
#